data_AF-E1X5F7-F1
#
_entry.id   AF-E1X5F7-F1
#
_cell.length_a   1.000
_cell.length_b   1.000
_cell.length_c   1.000
_cell.angle_alpha   90.00
_cell.angle_beta   90.00
_cell.angle_gamma   90.00
#
_symmetry.space_group_name_H-M   'P 1'
#
loop_
_entity.id
_entity.type
_entity.pdbx_description
1 polymer ?
#
loop_
_entity_poly.entity_id
_entity_poly.type
_entity_poly.pdbx_seq_one_letter_code
_entity_poly.pdbx_strand_id
1 'polypeptide(L)'
;MSMHDDLLYAFELEMSKAKEAFHSTKLDLSFKHLERAHVLGQMNVIAHTRAHIWMFKVALKRKDFAEMFAQSIRIPSGIVGSFLGVVPLGNTGGGNVSAIKPMDISEDLRSPLEYSATMEEKMNRNAQYFLRFALAACFLSAVADRVGLWGNAGEPGVVWGNMKAFLDYTHLLLPWMPRALSDVCGYIATFLEVILSVFLLIGFRLKESSLASFFLLLSFILSMSISFGVKSSLDYSVITAAAGAFLLFSINLEKRS
;
A
#
# COMPACT_ATOMS: atom_id res chain seq x y z
N MET A 1 -15.10 -21.52 -6.15
CA MET A 1 -15.12 -20.05 -6.19
C MET A 1 -13.92 -19.57 -5.40
N SER A 2 -13.09 -18.71 -5.98
CA SER A 2 -11.91 -18.21 -5.28
C SER A 2 -12.31 -17.11 -4.31
N MET A 3 -11.54 -17.01 -3.24
CA MET A 3 -11.72 -16.20 -2.03
C MET A 3 -11.76 -14.66 -2.26
N HIS A 4 -11.54 -14.18 -3.49
CA HIS A 4 -11.60 -12.76 -3.88
C HIS A 4 -12.89 -12.43 -4.66
N ASP A 5 -13.70 -13.46 -4.94
CA ASP A 5 -14.85 -13.38 -5.84
C ASP A 5 -16.09 -12.83 -5.14
N ASP A 6 -16.26 -12.90 -3.82
CA ASP A 6 -17.59 -12.66 -3.20
C ASP A 6 -18.09 -11.21 -3.30
N LEU A 7 -17.23 -10.20 -3.08
CA LEU A 7 -17.62 -8.80 -3.22
C LEU A 7 -17.85 -8.41 -4.69
N LEU A 8 -16.92 -8.83 -5.57
CA LEU A 8 -17.04 -8.57 -7.01
C LEU A 8 -18.23 -9.31 -7.62
N TYR A 9 -18.48 -10.54 -7.18
CA TYR A 9 -19.63 -11.35 -7.56
C TYR A 9 -20.92 -10.71 -7.09
N ALA A 10 -21.01 -10.28 -5.81
CA ALA A 10 -22.16 -9.57 -5.30
C ALA A 10 -22.42 -8.28 -6.11
N PHE A 11 -21.37 -7.52 -6.42
CA PHE A 11 -21.45 -6.33 -7.27
C PHE A 11 -21.98 -6.67 -8.67
N GLU A 12 -21.38 -7.63 -9.37
CA GLU A 12 -21.79 -8.01 -10.72
C GLU A 12 -23.20 -8.62 -10.75
N LEU A 13 -23.60 -9.32 -9.68
CA LEU A 13 -24.94 -9.85 -9.51
C LEU A 13 -25.97 -8.72 -9.40
N GLU A 14 -25.72 -7.71 -8.56
CA GLU A 14 -26.59 -6.52 -8.46
C GLU A 14 -26.60 -5.71 -9.76
N MET A 15 -25.44 -5.55 -10.42
CA MET A 15 -25.36 -4.93 -11.76
C MET A 15 -26.16 -5.71 -12.81
N SER A 16 -26.16 -7.04 -12.77
CA SER A 16 -26.92 -7.88 -13.69
C SER A 16 -28.42 -7.72 -13.48
N LYS A 17 -28.89 -7.82 -12.23
CA LYS A 17 -30.30 -7.57 -11.86
C LYS A 17 -30.75 -6.15 -12.25
N ALA A 18 -29.90 -5.15 -12.04
CA ALA A 18 -30.17 -3.77 -12.46
C ALA A 18 -30.39 -3.64 -13.97
N LYS A 19 -29.52 -4.28 -14.78
CA LYS A 19 -29.62 -4.27 -16.25
C LYS A 19 -30.87 -5.00 -16.72
N GLU A 20 -31.19 -6.16 -16.15
CA GLU A 20 -32.40 -6.91 -16.48
C GLU A 20 -33.67 -6.10 -16.21
N ALA A 21 -33.75 -5.48 -15.03
CA ALA A 21 -34.86 -4.59 -14.66
C ALA A 21 -34.93 -3.35 -15.58
N PHE A 22 -33.78 -2.79 -15.98
CA PHE A 22 -33.71 -1.67 -16.92
C PHE A 22 -34.28 -2.03 -18.30
N HIS A 23 -33.91 -3.19 -18.84
CA HIS A 23 -34.41 -3.70 -20.12
C HIS A 23 -35.90 -4.04 -20.05
N SER A 24 -36.36 -4.55 -18.90
CA SER A 24 -37.78 -4.80 -18.61
C SER A 24 -38.58 -3.54 -18.25
N THR A 25 -37.97 -2.35 -18.31
CA THR A 25 -38.59 -1.05 -17.98
C THR A 25 -39.11 -0.94 -16.53
N LYS A 26 -38.64 -1.82 -15.63
CA LYS A 26 -38.86 -1.75 -14.18
C LYS A 26 -37.81 -0.82 -13.56
N LEU A 27 -37.90 0.48 -13.86
CA LEU A 27 -36.85 1.45 -13.57
C LEU A 27 -36.58 1.64 -12.07
N ASP A 28 -37.61 1.59 -11.22
CA ASP A 28 -37.48 1.65 -9.75
C ASP A 28 -36.70 0.49 -9.18
N LEU A 29 -37.01 -0.71 -9.66
CA LEU A 29 -36.27 -1.91 -9.29
C LEU A 29 -34.82 -1.84 -9.81
N SER A 30 -34.63 -1.37 -11.04
CA SER A 30 -33.30 -1.17 -11.62
C SER A 30 -32.45 -0.23 -10.77
N PHE A 31 -33.01 0.92 -10.38
CA PHE A 31 -32.32 1.91 -9.55
C PHE A 31 -31.97 1.35 -8.17
N LYS A 32 -32.89 0.61 -7.54
CA LYS A 32 -32.63 -0.05 -6.25
C LYS A 32 -31.46 -1.04 -6.30
N HIS A 33 -31.34 -1.81 -7.39
CA HIS A 33 -30.17 -2.69 -7.58
C HIS A 33 -28.88 -1.89 -7.84
N LEU A 34 -28.97 -0.75 -8.52
CA LEU A 34 -27.80 0.13 -8.71
C LEU A 34 -27.35 0.78 -7.41
N GLU A 35 -28.26 1.15 -6.51
CA GLU A 35 -27.91 1.66 -5.17
C GLU A 35 -27.09 0.64 -4.39
N ARG A 36 -27.49 -0.64 -4.45
CA ARG A 36 -26.78 -1.75 -3.82
C ARG A 36 -25.42 -2.01 -4.47
N ALA A 37 -25.38 -2.02 -5.81
CA ALA A 37 -24.12 -2.14 -6.55
C ALA A 37 -23.18 -0.96 -6.27
N HIS A 38 -23.70 0.26 -6.12
CA HIS A 38 -22.92 1.42 -5.72
C HIS A 38 -22.30 1.20 -4.34
N VAL A 39 -23.07 0.78 -3.33
CA VAL A 39 -22.58 0.46 -1.97
C VAL A 39 -21.48 -0.61 -2.00
N LEU A 40 -21.67 -1.71 -2.75
CA LEU A 40 -20.67 -2.76 -2.90
C LEU A 40 -19.39 -2.28 -3.63
N GLY A 41 -19.52 -1.29 -4.50
CA GLY A 41 -18.45 -0.77 -5.34
C GLY A 41 -17.71 0.45 -4.80
N GLN A 42 -18.10 1.04 -3.66
CA GLN A 42 -17.62 2.38 -3.23
C GLN A 42 -16.09 2.51 -3.15
N MET A 43 -15.40 1.46 -2.69
CA MET A 43 -13.94 1.45 -2.54
C MET A 43 -13.19 1.12 -3.84
N ASN A 44 -13.89 0.76 -4.91
CA ASN A 44 -13.30 0.45 -6.21
C ASN A 44 -13.74 1.50 -7.24
N VAL A 45 -12.81 2.35 -7.68
CA VAL A 45 -13.06 3.46 -8.62
C VAL A 45 -13.84 3.01 -9.86
N ILE A 46 -13.50 1.84 -10.42
CA ILE A 46 -14.14 1.32 -11.64
C ILE A 46 -15.56 0.86 -11.35
N ALA A 47 -15.76 0.04 -10.30
CA ALA A 47 -17.08 -0.45 -9.90
C ALA A 47 -18.02 0.70 -9.51
N HIS A 48 -17.52 1.64 -8.71
CA HIS A 48 -18.21 2.85 -8.31
C HIS A 48 -18.66 3.70 -9.51
N THR A 49 -17.74 4.00 -10.43
CA THR A 49 -18.04 4.78 -11.64
C THR A 49 -19.05 4.06 -12.53
N ARG A 50 -18.94 2.73 -12.66
CA ARG A 50 -19.90 1.91 -13.43
C ARG A 50 -21.32 2.00 -12.86
N ALA A 51 -21.48 1.96 -11.54
CA ALA A 51 -22.79 2.10 -10.91
C ALA A 51 -23.40 3.49 -11.21
N HIS A 52 -22.62 4.57 -11.06
CA HIS A 52 -23.07 5.93 -11.37
C HIS A 52 -23.44 6.13 -12.85
N ILE A 53 -22.66 5.60 -13.79
CA ILE A 53 -23.00 5.64 -15.22
C ILE A 53 -24.35 4.96 -15.48
N TRP A 54 -24.62 3.83 -14.83
CA TRP A 54 -25.91 3.16 -14.97
C TRP A 54 -27.05 3.88 -14.26
N MET A 55 -26.81 4.51 -13.10
CA MET A 55 -27.80 5.39 -12.45
C MET A 55 -28.19 6.54 -13.37
N PHE A 56 -27.21 7.16 -14.03
CA PHE A 56 -27.45 8.20 -15.04
C PHE A 56 -28.26 7.67 -16.24
N LYS A 57 -28.00 6.43 -16.70
CA LYS A 57 -28.82 5.79 -17.75
C LYS A 57 -30.27 5.57 -17.32
N VAL A 58 -30.51 5.17 -16.07
CA VAL A 58 -31.87 5.07 -15.52
C VAL A 58 -32.54 6.44 -15.48
N ALA A 59 -31.83 7.48 -15.02
CA ALA A 59 -32.32 8.85 -14.98
C ALA A 59 -32.72 9.37 -16.37
N LEU A 60 -31.88 9.13 -17.39
CA LEU A 60 -32.20 9.43 -18.79
C LEU A 60 -33.49 8.74 -19.25
N LYS A 61 -33.64 7.45 -18.95
CA LYS A 61 -34.83 6.68 -19.36
C LYS A 61 -36.10 7.11 -18.61
N ARG A 62 -35.97 7.59 -17.37
CA ARG A 62 -37.05 8.20 -16.58
C ARG A 62 -37.38 9.63 -16.97
N LYS A 63 -36.47 10.33 -17.67
CA LYS A 63 -36.48 11.80 -17.83
C LYS A 63 -36.39 12.54 -16.48
N ASP A 64 -35.63 11.96 -15.55
CA ASP A 64 -35.39 12.54 -14.23
C ASP A 64 -34.17 13.49 -14.28
N PHE A 65 -34.45 14.76 -14.55
CA PHE A 65 -33.40 15.78 -14.70
C PHE A 65 -32.63 16.07 -13.40
N ALA A 66 -33.29 15.94 -12.24
CA ALA A 66 -32.65 16.16 -10.96
C ALA A 66 -31.58 15.08 -10.70
N GLU A 67 -31.93 13.83 -10.97
CA GLU A 67 -30.99 12.71 -10.86
C GLU A 67 -29.86 12.81 -11.90
N MET A 68 -30.17 13.19 -13.14
CA MET A 68 -29.15 13.42 -14.17
C MET A 68 -28.10 14.45 -13.71
N PHE A 69 -28.55 15.58 -13.14
CA PHE A 69 -27.66 16.62 -12.64
C PHE A 69 -26.80 16.12 -11.47
N ALA A 70 -27.42 15.45 -10.50
CA ALA A 70 -26.71 14.88 -9.35
C ALA A 70 -25.60 13.90 -9.78
N GLN A 71 -25.91 12.98 -10.70
CA GLN A 71 -24.96 12.00 -11.20
C GLN A 71 -23.81 12.63 -11.99
N SER A 72 -24.08 13.71 -12.74
CA SER A 72 -23.06 14.44 -13.50
C SER A 72 -21.98 15.05 -12.59
N ILE A 73 -22.36 15.47 -11.38
CA ILE A 73 -21.43 15.97 -10.36
C ILE A 73 -20.73 14.81 -9.62
N ARG A 74 -21.45 13.72 -9.37
CA ARG A 74 -20.96 12.59 -8.56
C ARG A 74 -19.96 11.71 -9.27
N ILE A 75 -20.04 11.54 -10.59
CA ILE A 75 -19.06 10.77 -11.34
C ILE A 75 -17.63 11.32 -11.14
N PRO A 76 -17.32 12.61 -11.44
CA PRO A 76 -15.97 13.13 -11.27
C PRO A 76 -15.54 13.23 -9.80
N SER A 77 -16.42 13.67 -8.90
CA SER A 77 -16.10 13.79 -7.47
C SER A 77 -15.91 12.43 -6.79
N GLY A 78 -16.74 11.44 -7.15
CA GLY A 78 -16.65 10.07 -6.67
C GLY A 78 -15.40 9.32 -7.15
N ILE A 79 -14.91 9.61 -8.37
CA ILE A 79 -13.61 9.09 -8.84
C ILE A 79 -12.48 9.56 -7.91
N VAL A 80 -12.44 10.86 -7.58
CA VAL A 80 -11.43 11.42 -6.67
C VAL A 80 -11.56 10.82 -5.27
N GLY A 81 -12.79 10.76 -4.73
CA GLY A 81 -13.05 10.19 -3.40
C GLY A 81 -12.63 8.72 -3.28
N SER A 82 -13.06 7.86 -4.21
CA SER A 82 -12.68 6.45 -4.22
C SER A 82 -11.18 6.25 -4.45
N PHE A 83 -10.53 7.08 -5.27
CA PHE A 83 -9.07 7.01 -5.46
C PHE A 83 -8.30 7.39 -4.18
N LEU A 84 -8.81 8.36 -3.42
CA LEU A 84 -8.25 8.76 -2.13
C LEU A 84 -8.69 7.85 -0.96
N GLY A 85 -9.59 6.89 -1.20
CA GLY A 85 -10.17 6.03 -0.16
C GLY A 85 -11.13 6.74 0.80
N VAL A 86 -11.57 7.96 0.47
CA VAL A 86 -12.49 8.76 1.31
C VAL A 86 -13.88 8.71 0.70
N VAL A 87 -14.72 7.79 1.20
CA VAL A 87 -16.10 7.61 0.74
C VAL A 87 -17.07 7.52 1.92
N PRO A 88 -18.30 8.05 1.81
CA PRO A 88 -19.33 7.90 2.84
C PRO A 88 -19.90 6.47 2.79
N LEU A 89 -19.37 5.59 3.64
CA LEU A 89 -19.75 4.17 3.68
C LEU A 89 -21.27 4.00 3.76
N GLY A 90 -21.78 3.09 2.92
CA GLY A 90 -23.20 2.73 2.85
C GLY A 90 -24.11 3.73 2.13
N ASN A 91 -23.60 4.90 1.71
CA ASN A 91 -24.38 5.84 0.90
C ASN A 91 -24.87 5.17 -0.38
N THR A 92 -26.16 5.36 -0.74
CA THR A 92 -26.76 4.68 -1.89
C THR A 92 -26.44 5.32 -3.23
N GLY A 93 -25.89 6.54 -3.25
CA GLY A 93 -25.47 7.22 -4.47
C GLY A 93 -26.57 7.92 -5.26
N GLY A 94 -27.84 7.84 -4.83
CA GLY A 94 -28.98 8.55 -5.45
C GLY A 94 -28.97 10.06 -5.23
N GLY A 95 -29.43 10.85 -6.20
CA GLY A 95 -29.48 12.31 -6.16
C GLY A 95 -30.41 12.89 -5.07
N ASN A 96 -31.29 12.07 -4.51
CA ASN A 96 -32.18 12.39 -3.40
C ASN A 96 -31.52 12.30 -2.01
N VAL A 97 -30.30 11.78 -1.89
CA VAL A 97 -29.53 11.75 -0.63
C VAL A 97 -28.31 12.66 -0.72
N SER A 98 -27.77 13.12 0.41
CA SER A 98 -26.52 13.91 0.41
C SER A 98 -25.32 13.05 0.01
N ALA A 99 -24.42 13.61 -0.80
CA ALA A 99 -23.24 12.90 -1.34
C ALA A 99 -22.14 12.61 -0.30
N ILE A 100 -22.22 13.18 0.91
CA ILE A 100 -21.23 12.99 1.98
C ILE A 100 -21.82 12.32 3.22
N LYS A 101 -23.09 11.87 3.16
CA LYS A 101 -23.80 11.29 4.29
C LYS A 101 -23.53 9.78 4.38
N PRO A 102 -22.89 9.26 5.44
CA PRO A 102 -22.84 7.82 5.69
C PRO A 102 -24.24 7.27 5.97
N MET A 103 -24.49 6.02 5.60
CA MET A 103 -25.80 5.37 5.74
C MET A 103 -25.63 3.92 6.19
N ASP A 104 -26.68 3.35 6.78
CA ASP A 104 -26.67 1.95 7.21
C ASP A 104 -26.60 1.01 6.00
N ILE A 105 -25.66 0.08 6.05
CA ILE A 105 -25.51 -0.98 5.06
C ILE A 105 -26.55 -2.06 5.35
N SER A 106 -27.30 -2.47 4.32
CA SER A 106 -28.29 -3.54 4.46
C SER A 106 -27.60 -4.86 4.85
N GLU A 107 -28.26 -5.63 5.72
CA GLU A 107 -27.68 -6.82 6.37
C GLU A 107 -27.09 -7.81 5.36
N ASP A 108 -27.76 -7.97 4.22
CA ASP A 108 -27.37 -8.89 3.15
C ASP A 108 -26.14 -8.44 2.34
N LEU A 109 -25.73 -7.17 2.45
CA LEU A 109 -24.51 -6.64 1.84
C LEU A 109 -23.32 -6.63 2.81
N ARG A 110 -23.54 -6.78 4.12
CA ARG A 110 -22.47 -6.74 5.12
C ARG A 110 -21.50 -7.89 4.95
N SER A 111 -22.00 -9.11 4.79
CA SER A 111 -21.14 -10.30 4.69
C SER A 111 -20.09 -10.20 3.56
N PRO A 112 -20.44 -9.86 2.31
CA PRO A 112 -19.44 -9.62 1.26
C PRO A 112 -18.43 -8.51 1.57
N LEU A 113 -18.88 -7.41 2.19
CA LEU A 113 -18.03 -6.27 2.54
C LEU A 113 -17.05 -6.58 3.67
N GLU A 114 -17.54 -7.17 4.76
CA GLU A 114 -16.72 -7.62 5.90
C GLU A 114 -15.70 -8.66 5.47
N TYR A 115 -16.12 -9.62 4.64
CA TYR A 115 -15.22 -10.62 4.11
C TYR A 115 -14.10 -10.00 3.27
N SER A 116 -14.43 -9.09 2.34
CA SER A 116 -13.41 -8.36 1.57
C SER A 116 -12.44 -7.61 2.46
N ALA A 117 -12.93 -6.92 3.49
CA ALA A 117 -12.09 -6.21 4.46
C ALA A 117 -11.14 -7.18 5.20
N THR A 118 -11.64 -8.33 5.66
CA THR A 118 -10.80 -9.32 6.35
C THR A 118 -9.71 -9.90 5.45
N MET A 119 -10.00 -10.07 4.15
CA MET A 119 -9.03 -10.55 3.17
C MET A 119 -7.97 -9.48 2.86
N GLU A 120 -8.37 -8.22 2.73
CA GLU A 120 -7.47 -7.09 2.57
C GLU A 120 -6.53 -6.97 3.79
N GLU A 121 -7.06 -7.06 5.02
CA GLU A 121 -6.25 -7.09 6.24
C GLU A 121 -5.25 -8.26 6.26
N LYS A 122 -5.69 -9.46 5.88
CA LYS A 122 -4.84 -10.65 5.82
C LYS A 122 -3.74 -10.49 4.76
N MET A 123 -4.08 -9.96 3.58
CA MET A 123 -3.13 -9.70 2.50
C MET A 123 -2.11 -8.64 2.92
N ASN A 124 -2.56 -7.54 3.52
CA ASN A 124 -1.72 -6.49 4.07
C ASN A 124 -0.78 -7.04 5.16
N ARG A 125 -1.27 -7.93 6.03
CA ARG A 125 -0.43 -8.61 7.04
C ARG A 125 0.63 -9.50 6.40
N ASN A 126 0.29 -10.27 5.38
CA ASN A 126 1.25 -11.12 4.67
C ASN A 126 2.31 -10.27 3.95
N ALA A 127 1.90 -9.19 3.28
CA ALA A 127 2.81 -8.24 2.65
C ALA A 127 3.76 -7.59 3.67
N GLN A 128 3.28 -7.25 4.86
CA GLN A 128 4.11 -6.76 5.96
C GLN A 128 5.15 -7.77 6.42
N TYR A 129 4.79 -9.04 6.60
CA TYR A 129 5.75 -10.08 6.98
C TYR A 129 6.82 -10.27 5.91
N PHE A 130 6.42 -10.29 4.63
CA PHE A 130 7.36 -10.39 3.53
C PHE A 130 8.32 -9.20 3.48
N LEU A 131 7.81 -7.97 3.61
CA LEU A 131 8.63 -6.75 3.61
C LEU A 131 9.61 -6.72 4.79
N ARG A 132 9.16 -7.12 5.99
CA ARG A 132 10.01 -7.25 7.17
C ARG A 132 11.15 -8.25 6.95
N PHE A 133 10.82 -9.41 6.41
CA PHE A 133 11.81 -10.44 6.09
C PHE A 133 12.80 -9.94 5.03
N ALA A 134 12.32 -9.31 3.96
CA ALA A 134 13.17 -8.79 2.89
C ALA A 134 14.16 -7.74 3.41
N LEU A 135 13.69 -6.75 4.18
CA LEU A 135 14.56 -5.74 4.79
C LEU A 135 15.58 -6.36 5.74
N ALA A 136 15.16 -7.28 6.60
CA ALA A 136 16.06 -7.98 7.51
C ALA A 136 17.10 -8.83 6.77
N ALA A 137 16.69 -9.54 5.72
CA ALA A 137 17.58 -10.34 4.88
C ALA A 137 18.62 -9.46 4.16
N CYS A 138 18.24 -8.28 3.67
CA CYS A 138 19.19 -7.32 3.09
C CYS A 138 20.24 -6.87 4.11
N PHE A 139 19.82 -6.46 5.31
CA PHE A 139 20.75 -6.08 6.38
C PHE A 139 21.67 -7.23 6.81
N LEU A 140 21.10 -8.41 7.06
CA LEU A 140 21.87 -9.59 7.46
C LEU A 140 22.82 -10.07 6.36
N SER A 141 22.41 -9.98 5.09
CA SER A 141 23.27 -10.31 3.95
C SER A 141 24.47 -9.37 3.84
N ALA A 142 24.26 -8.06 4.02
CA ALA A 142 25.35 -7.09 4.06
C ALA A 142 26.32 -7.37 5.22
N VAL A 143 25.80 -7.70 6.41
CA VAL A 143 26.63 -8.10 7.57
C VAL A 143 27.38 -9.39 7.28
N ALA A 144 26.73 -10.39 6.68
CA ALA A 144 27.32 -11.66 6.29
C ALA A 144 28.49 -11.48 5.31
N ASP A 145 28.38 -10.55 4.36
CA ASP A 145 29.46 -10.19 3.44
C ASP A 145 30.68 -9.66 4.20
N ARG A 146 30.46 -8.75 5.16
CA ARG A 146 31.53 -8.13 5.97
C ARG A 146 32.26 -9.11 6.88
N VAL A 147 31.64 -10.22 7.25
CA VAL A 147 32.27 -11.28 8.05
C VAL A 147 32.77 -12.45 7.20
N GLY A 148 32.67 -12.36 5.87
CA GLY A 148 33.18 -13.35 4.92
C GLY A 148 32.31 -14.58 4.72
N LEU A 149 31.03 -14.56 5.14
CA LEU A 149 30.12 -15.70 4.98
C LEU A 149 29.72 -15.94 3.51
N TRP A 150 29.77 -14.91 2.67
CA TRP A 150 29.51 -15.03 1.23
C TRP A 150 30.76 -15.41 0.42
N GLY A 151 31.94 -15.41 1.04
CA GLY A 151 33.22 -15.65 0.37
C GLY A 151 34.26 -14.59 0.69
N ASN A 152 35.44 -14.71 0.08
CA ASN A 152 36.55 -13.78 0.29
C ASN A 152 36.45 -12.55 -0.62
N ALA A 153 37.15 -11.48 -0.22
CA ALA A 153 37.25 -10.27 -1.02
C ALA A 153 37.81 -10.57 -2.43
N GLY A 154 37.08 -10.13 -3.46
CA GLY A 154 37.44 -10.35 -4.87
C GLY A 154 36.80 -11.59 -5.51
N GLU A 155 36.08 -12.42 -4.75
CA GLU A 155 35.30 -13.51 -5.30
C GLU A 155 34.02 -13.01 -6.01
N PRO A 156 33.54 -13.70 -7.06
CA PRO A 156 32.32 -13.30 -7.76
C PRO A 156 31.11 -13.22 -6.82
N GLY A 157 30.46 -12.06 -6.79
CA GLY A 157 29.27 -11.83 -5.95
C GLY A 157 29.56 -11.39 -4.52
N VAL A 158 30.83 -11.25 -4.12
CA VAL A 158 31.24 -10.72 -2.82
C VAL A 158 31.58 -9.24 -2.96
N VAL A 159 30.97 -8.38 -2.14
CA VAL A 159 31.19 -6.92 -2.22
C VAL A 159 32.43 -6.51 -1.44
N TRP A 160 32.56 -6.98 -0.20
CA TRP A 160 33.65 -6.66 0.72
C TRP A 160 34.40 -7.91 1.20
N GLY A 161 33.69 -8.97 1.60
CA GLY A 161 34.24 -10.26 2.03
C GLY A 161 35.00 -10.24 3.37
N ASN A 162 35.33 -9.06 3.90
CA ASN A 162 35.89 -8.90 5.25
C ASN A 162 35.68 -7.47 5.76
N MET A 163 35.81 -7.31 7.08
CA MET A 163 35.57 -6.03 7.74
C MET A 163 36.54 -4.94 7.29
N LYS A 164 37.81 -5.29 7.00
CA LYS A 164 38.80 -4.30 6.57
C LYS A 164 38.40 -3.69 5.21
N ALA A 165 38.04 -4.51 4.23
CA ALA A 165 37.59 -4.05 2.92
C ALA A 165 36.33 -3.19 3.01
N PHE A 166 35.40 -3.55 3.91
CA PHE A 166 34.21 -2.74 4.18
C PHE A 166 34.54 -1.38 4.80
N LEU A 167 35.44 -1.32 5.77
CA LEU A 167 35.87 -0.06 6.39
C LEU A 167 36.62 0.83 5.39
N ASP A 168 37.47 0.22 4.55
CA ASP A 168 38.15 0.93 3.46
C ASP A 168 37.10 1.53 2.48
N TYR A 169 36.06 0.78 2.12
CA TYR A 169 34.95 1.29 1.30
C TYR A 169 34.11 2.36 2.00
N THR A 170 33.86 2.21 3.30
CA THR A 170 33.14 3.20 4.11
C THR A 170 33.88 4.53 4.14
N HIS A 171 35.22 4.51 4.19
CA HIS A 171 36.01 5.73 4.12
C HIS A 171 35.93 6.42 2.75
N LEU A 172 35.78 5.66 1.64
CA LEU A 172 35.51 6.23 0.32
C LEU A 172 34.14 6.91 0.24
N LEU A 173 33.16 6.39 0.98
CA LEU A 173 31.81 6.96 1.08
C LEU A 173 31.75 8.20 1.98
N LEU A 174 32.69 8.36 2.90
CA LEU A 174 32.76 9.45 3.89
C LEU A 174 34.12 10.17 3.84
N PRO A 175 34.55 10.69 2.67
CA PRO A 175 35.90 11.25 2.50
C PRO A 175 36.11 12.56 3.29
N TRP A 176 35.01 13.19 3.70
CA TRP A 176 34.99 14.43 4.49
C TRP A 176 35.28 14.20 5.99
N MET A 177 35.49 12.94 6.41
CA MET A 177 35.64 12.57 7.81
C MET A 177 36.95 11.81 8.04
N PRO A 178 37.67 12.04 9.17
CA PRO A 178 38.88 11.28 9.47
C PRO A 178 38.62 9.77 9.53
N ARG A 179 39.62 8.99 9.11
CA ARG A 179 39.53 7.51 9.05
C ARG A 179 39.01 6.87 10.34
N ALA A 180 39.48 7.33 11.49
CA ALA A 180 39.04 6.80 12.78
C ALA A 180 37.53 6.93 12.99
N LEU A 181 36.93 8.05 12.57
CA LEU A 181 35.50 8.28 12.75
C LEU A 181 34.67 7.57 11.67
N SER A 182 35.15 7.46 10.42
CA SER A 182 34.48 6.63 9.41
C SER A 182 34.45 5.16 9.80
N ASP A 183 35.51 4.67 10.45
CA ASP A 183 35.55 3.29 10.94
C ASP A 183 34.52 3.06 12.05
N VAL A 184 34.41 4.00 13.00
CA VAL A 184 33.38 3.98 14.05
C VAL A 184 31.98 3.97 13.43
N CYS A 185 31.72 4.79 12.43
CA CYS A 185 30.45 4.78 11.71
C CYS A 185 30.15 3.42 11.06
N GLY A 186 31.15 2.78 10.45
CA GLY A 186 31.02 1.44 9.87
C GLY A 186 30.63 0.37 10.89
N TYR A 187 31.25 0.37 12.07
CA TYR A 187 30.88 -0.54 13.15
C TYR A 187 29.48 -0.25 13.72
N ILE A 188 29.12 1.02 13.91
CA ILE A 188 27.78 1.43 14.35
C ILE A 188 26.72 0.98 13.35
N ALA A 189 26.95 1.20 12.04
CA ALA A 189 26.04 0.76 10.99
C ALA A 189 25.84 -0.76 11.04
N THR A 190 26.94 -1.53 11.13
CA THR A 190 26.90 -3.00 11.23
C THR A 190 26.08 -3.46 12.45
N PHE A 191 26.31 -2.84 13.61
CA PHE A 191 25.58 -3.15 14.83
C PHE A 191 24.08 -2.84 14.70
N LEU A 192 23.73 -1.70 14.12
CA LEU A 192 22.34 -1.31 13.88
C LEU A 192 21.66 -2.24 12.89
N GLU A 193 22.33 -2.64 11.80
CA GLU A 193 21.80 -3.60 10.82
C GLU A 193 21.45 -4.95 11.47
N VAL A 194 22.28 -5.44 12.39
CA VAL A 194 21.99 -6.67 13.16
C VAL A 194 20.81 -6.49 14.10
N ILE A 195 20.79 -5.43 14.91
CA ILE A 195 19.69 -5.24 15.87
C ILE A 195 18.36 -4.99 15.17
N LEU A 196 18.35 -4.11 14.15
CA LEU A 196 17.15 -3.76 13.43
C LEU A 196 16.61 -4.96 12.62
N SER A 197 17.47 -5.77 12.02
CA SER A 197 17.02 -7.00 11.35
C SER A 197 16.37 -7.98 12.32
N VAL A 198 16.95 -8.22 13.50
CA VAL A 198 16.33 -9.06 14.54
C VAL A 198 14.99 -8.48 14.97
N PHE A 199 14.91 -7.17 15.24
CA PHE A 199 13.66 -6.51 15.64
C PHE A 199 12.59 -6.58 14.56
N LEU A 200 12.96 -6.41 13.28
CA LEU A 200 12.05 -6.56 12.14
C LEU A 200 11.55 -8.00 12.02
N LEU A 201 12.40 -9.01 12.20
CA LEU A 201 12.00 -10.42 12.12
C LEU A 201 11.02 -10.79 13.24
N ILE A 202 11.35 -10.47 14.49
CA ILE A 202 10.49 -10.82 15.64
C ILE A 202 9.27 -9.89 15.78
N GLY A 203 9.33 -8.69 15.21
CA GLY A 203 8.26 -7.69 15.28
C GLY A 203 8.30 -6.84 16.54
N PHE A 204 9.47 -6.75 17.18
CA PHE A 204 9.65 -5.95 18.39
C PHE A 204 9.65 -4.48 18.05
N ARG A 205 8.76 -3.72 18.71
CA ARG A 205 8.61 -2.26 18.51
C ARG A 205 8.63 -1.89 17.02
N LEU A 206 7.76 -2.55 16.25
CA LEU A 206 7.84 -2.56 14.79
C LEU A 206 7.82 -1.15 14.19
N LYS A 207 7.03 -0.23 14.76
CA LYS A 207 7.00 1.18 14.36
C LYS A 207 8.37 1.83 14.51
N GLU A 208 8.95 1.76 15.71
CA GLU A 208 10.23 2.36 16.03
C GLU A 208 11.38 1.73 15.24
N SER A 209 11.39 0.40 15.13
CA SER A 209 12.37 -0.37 14.36
C SER A 209 12.31 -0.07 12.86
N SER A 210 11.11 0.14 12.31
CA SER A 210 10.94 0.53 10.90
C SER A 210 11.42 1.96 10.65
N LEU A 211 11.10 2.88 11.55
CA LEU A 211 11.57 4.27 11.45
C LEU A 211 13.10 4.38 11.59
N ALA A 212 13.70 3.63 12.53
CA ALA A 212 15.14 3.56 12.69
C ALA A 212 15.81 2.96 11.45
N SER A 213 15.23 1.92 10.85
CA SER A 213 15.71 1.33 9.59
C SER A 213 15.63 2.33 8.44
N PHE A 214 14.56 3.12 8.35
CA PHE A 214 14.44 4.19 7.37
C PHE A 214 15.56 5.22 7.51
N PHE A 215 15.83 5.72 8.73
CA PHE A 215 16.90 6.69 8.93
C PHE A 215 18.31 6.12 8.68
N LEU A 216 18.53 4.85 9.03
CA LEU A 216 19.78 4.16 8.69
C LEU A 216 19.98 4.09 7.17
N LEU A 217 18.96 3.64 6.42
CA LEU A 217 19.02 3.58 4.96
C LEU A 217 19.13 4.98 4.33
N LEU A 218 18.48 5.99 4.92
CA LEU A 218 18.61 7.38 4.48
C LEU A 218 20.05 7.88 4.63
N SER A 219 20.74 7.51 5.71
CA SER A 219 22.16 7.84 5.87
C SER A 219 23.03 7.23 4.77
N PHE A 220 22.72 6.00 4.34
CA PHE A 220 23.41 5.33 3.22
C PHE A 220 23.12 6.04 1.90
N ILE A 221 21.85 6.39 1.62
CA ILE A 221 21.46 7.14 0.43
C ILE A 221 22.23 8.45 0.34
N LEU A 222 22.28 9.21 1.44
CA LEU A 222 22.99 10.49 1.49
C LEU A 222 24.49 10.29 1.24
N SER A 223 25.12 9.36 1.95
CA SER A 223 26.55 9.10 1.81
C SER A 223 26.93 8.63 0.41
N MET A 224 26.18 7.70 -0.18
CA MET A 224 26.42 7.21 -1.55
C MET A 224 26.15 8.29 -2.60
N SER A 225 25.08 9.08 -2.42
CA SER A 225 24.72 10.12 -3.39
C SER A 225 25.71 11.28 -3.40
N ILE A 226 26.24 11.66 -2.23
CA ILE A 226 27.25 12.72 -2.12
C ILE A 226 28.57 12.27 -2.73
N SER A 227 28.99 11.03 -2.49
CA SER A 227 30.33 10.55 -2.87
C SER A 227 30.40 9.98 -4.28
N PHE A 228 29.36 9.28 -4.74
CA PHE A 228 29.34 8.57 -6.03
C PHE A 228 28.17 8.95 -6.94
N GLY A 229 27.36 9.94 -6.55
CA GLY A 229 26.16 10.34 -7.27
C GLY A 229 24.95 9.43 -7.01
N VAL A 230 23.75 9.94 -7.31
CA VAL A 230 22.48 9.28 -6.98
C VAL A 230 22.32 7.89 -7.62
N LYS A 231 22.95 7.65 -8.78
CA LYS A 231 22.89 6.37 -9.49
C LYS A 231 23.36 5.21 -8.61
N SER A 232 24.40 5.41 -7.81
CA SER A 232 24.91 4.36 -6.92
C SER A 232 23.84 3.89 -5.92
N SER A 233 23.12 4.82 -5.29
CA SER A 233 22.04 4.49 -4.35
C SER A 233 20.85 3.78 -5.01
N LEU A 234 20.62 4.03 -6.30
CA LEU A 234 19.59 3.36 -7.10
C LEU A 234 20.02 1.93 -7.50
N ASP A 235 21.25 1.74 -7.95
CA ASP A 235 21.77 0.43 -8.36
C ASP A 235 21.75 -0.57 -7.19
N TYR A 236 22.09 -0.12 -5.98
CA TYR A 236 21.98 -0.93 -4.76
C TYR A 236 20.55 -1.02 -4.19
N SER A 237 19.56 -0.43 -4.86
CA SER A 237 18.15 -0.41 -4.43
C SER A 237 17.91 0.14 -3.03
N VAL A 238 18.82 0.98 -2.51
CA VAL A 238 18.76 1.52 -1.14
C VAL A 238 17.56 2.46 -0.97
N ILE A 239 17.24 3.23 -2.01
CA ILE A 239 16.06 4.11 -2.03
C ILE A 239 14.77 3.29 -1.90
N THR A 240 14.66 2.17 -2.63
CA THR A 240 13.52 1.25 -2.56
C THR A 240 13.40 0.63 -1.17
N ALA A 241 14.52 0.18 -0.59
CA ALA A 241 14.55 -0.35 0.77
C ALA A 241 14.11 0.70 1.80
N ALA A 242 14.57 1.95 1.67
CA ALA A 242 14.17 3.05 2.55
C ALA A 242 12.67 3.35 2.42
N ALA A 243 12.13 3.40 1.20
CA ALA A 243 10.70 3.56 0.97
C ALA A 243 9.89 2.41 1.60
N GLY A 244 10.38 1.17 1.50
CA GLY A 244 9.80 0.00 2.18
C GLY A 244 9.79 0.13 3.71
N ALA A 245 10.91 0.55 4.30
CA ALA A 245 10.99 0.80 5.74
C ALA A 245 10.03 1.92 6.20
N PHE A 246 9.91 3.00 5.41
CA PHE A 246 8.97 4.08 5.69
C PHE A 246 7.51 3.66 5.54
N LEU A 247 7.18 2.86 4.52
CA LEU A 247 5.85 2.29 4.35
C LEU A 247 5.48 1.43 5.57
N LEU A 248 6.40 0.57 6.02
CA LEU A 248 6.21 -0.29 7.18
C LEU A 248 6.03 0.52 8.48
N PHE A 249 6.70 1.65 8.61
CA PHE A 249 6.45 2.61 9.69
C PHE A 249 5.04 3.21 9.58
N SER A 250 4.66 3.72 8.41
CA SER A 250 3.39 4.43 8.19
C SER A 250 2.17 3.55 8.47
N ILE A 251 2.14 2.32 7.96
CA ILE A 251 1.03 1.38 8.19
C ILE A 251 0.94 0.88 9.64
N ASN A 252 1.96 1.12 10.47
CA ASN A 252 1.97 0.80 11.89
C ASN A 252 1.84 2.06 12.78
N LEU A 253 1.62 3.25 12.20
CA LEU A 253 1.26 4.45 12.96
C LEU A 253 -0.15 4.34 13.57
N GLU A 254 -1.07 3.74 12.82
CA GLU A 254 -2.52 3.76 13.10
C GLU A 254 -2.98 2.70 14.12
N LYS A 255 -2.15 1.69 14.41
CA LYS A 255 -2.49 0.61 15.37
C LYS A 255 -2.44 1.02 16.86
N ARG A 256 -2.49 2.32 17.18
CA ARG A 256 -2.76 2.80 18.53
C ARG A 256 -4.23 3.17 18.67
N SER A 257 -5.06 2.18 18.97
CA SER A 257 -6.36 2.34 19.63
C SER A 257 -6.54 1.20 20.62
#